data_AF-A0A967TEF3-F1
#
_entry.id   AF-A0A967TEF3-F1
#
_cell.length_a   1.000
_cell.length_b   1.000
_cell.length_c   1.000
_cell.angle_alpha   90.00
_cell.angle_beta   90.00
_cell.angle_gamma   90.00
#
_symmetry.space_group_name_H-M   'P 1'
#
loop_
_entity.id
_entity.type
_entity.pdbx_description
1 polymer ?
#
loop_
_entity_poly.entity_id
_entity_poly.type
_entity_poly.pdbx_seq_one_letter_code
_entity_poly.pdbx_strand_id
1 'polypeptide(L)'
;VPEDAPARVRYDRWLLGFVERLLAGTPEVWALLADEGPFRDEGGRPRPPDRIRALLYDYRFTSPDERAATGAWWSRELLGQYLPPVRRTGEGRLEI
;
A
#
# COMPACT_ATOMS: atom_id res chain seq x y z
N VAL A 1 -11.10 -21.34 18.20
CA VAL A 1 -11.04 -20.19 17.25
C VAL A 1 -10.63 -20.78 15.91
N PRO A 2 -11.33 -20.51 14.78
CA PRO A 2 -10.95 -21.09 13.50
C PRO A 2 -9.58 -20.57 13.07
N GLU A 3 -8.74 -21.45 12.53
CA GLU A 3 -7.37 -21.16 12.05
C GLU A 3 -7.33 -20.21 10.83
N ASP A 4 -8.48 -20.04 10.14
CA ASP A 4 -8.57 -19.35 8.84
C ASP A 4 -9.11 -17.91 8.90
N ALA A 5 -9.38 -17.37 10.09
CA ALA A 5 -9.74 -15.96 10.19
C ALA A 5 -8.47 -15.13 9.97
N PRO A 6 -8.41 -14.21 8.98
CA PRO A 6 -7.23 -13.37 8.80
C PRO A 6 -6.98 -12.70 10.13
N ALA A 7 -5.82 -12.98 10.72
CA ALA A 7 -5.40 -12.45 12.01
C ALA A 7 -5.80 -10.98 12.02
N ARG A 8 -6.68 -10.57 12.95
CA ARG A 8 -7.24 -9.21 13.00
C ARG A 8 -6.12 -8.24 12.66
N VAL A 9 -6.14 -7.71 11.45
CA VAL A 9 -5.04 -6.88 10.96
C VAL A 9 -5.13 -5.62 11.80
N ARG A 10 -4.32 -5.57 12.86
CA ARG A 10 -4.11 -4.34 13.59
C ARG A 10 -3.33 -3.49 12.62
N TYR A 11 -3.96 -2.43 12.12
CA TYR A 11 -3.24 -1.49 11.28
C TYR A 11 -2.05 -0.97 12.07
N ASP A 12 -0.85 -1.25 11.58
CA ASP A 12 0.36 -0.76 12.22
C ASP A 12 0.32 0.77 12.24
N ARG A 13 0.61 1.37 13.40
CA ARG A 13 0.48 2.83 13.58
C ARG A 13 1.33 3.62 12.59
N TRP A 14 2.50 3.08 12.24
CA TRP A 14 3.38 3.70 11.25
C TRP A 14 2.71 3.76 9.88
N LEU A 15 2.01 2.69 9.47
CA LEU A 15 1.33 2.62 8.18
C LEU A 15 0.19 3.63 8.13
N LEU A 16 -0.61 3.72 9.20
CA LEU A 16 -1.69 4.70 9.26
C LEU A 16 -1.17 6.14 9.15
N GLY A 17 -0.09 6.47 9.86
CA GLY A 17 0.53 7.79 9.77
C GLY A 17 1.15 8.06 8.39
N PHE A 18 1.69 7.04 7.74
CA PHE A 18 2.18 7.14 6.36
C PHE A 18 1.03 7.39 5.38
N VAL A 19 -0.06 6.62 5.47
CA VAL A 19 -1.25 6.75 4.60
C VAL A 19 -1.90 8.13 4.76
N GLU A 20 -2.02 8.64 6.00
CA GLU A 20 -2.55 9.98 6.25
C GLU A 20 -1.72 11.06 5.52
N ARG A 21 -0.40 10.99 5.61
CA ARG A 21 0.51 11.94 4.95
C ARG A 21 0.53 11.78 3.43
N LEU A 22 0.33 10.57 2.91
CA LEU A 22 0.14 10.35 1.48
C LEU A 22 -1.14 11.03 0.98
N LEU A 23 -2.26 10.83 1.67
CA LEU A 23 -3.54 11.46 1.36
C LEU A 23 -3.51 12.99 1.55
N ALA A 24 -2.68 13.49 2.46
CA ALA A 24 -2.47 14.91 2.67
C ALA A 24 -1.55 15.56 1.61
N GLY A 25 -0.84 14.78 0.80
CA GLY A 25 0.14 15.32 -0.14
C GLY A 25 1.40 15.88 0.53
N THR A 26 1.79 15.38 1.71
CA THR A 26 2.92 15.92 2.48
C THR A 26 4.24 15.78 1.70
N PRO A 27 4.90 16.88 1.29
CA PRO A 27 6.06 16.84 0.38
C PRO A 27 7.20 15.96 0.88
N GLU A 28 7.50 16.00 2.18
CA GLU A 28 8.60 15.25 2.78
C GLU A 28 8.35 13.73 2.74
N VAL A 29 7.09 13.31 2.83
CA VAL A 29 6.73 11.88 2.70
C VAL A 29 6.72 11.44 1.24
N TRP A 30 6.28 12.32 0.34
CA TRP A 30 6.26 12.04 -1.09
C TRP A 30 7.66 11.90 -1.68
N ALA A 31 8.62 12.68 -1.17
CA ALA A 31 10.02 12.59 -1.54
C ALA A 31 10.68 11.24 -1.16
N LEU A 32 10.07 10.45 -0.27
CA LEU A 32 10.53 9.09 0.05
C LEU A 32 10.10 8.07 -1.01
N LEU A 33 9.15 8.43 -1.87
CA LEU A 33 8.63 7.56 -2.92
C LEU A 33 9.31 7.90 -4.25
N ALA A 34 9.35 6.91 -5.14
CA ALA A 34 9.86 7.11 -6.49
C ALA A 34 9.13 8.28 -7.19
N ASP A 35 9.86 8.97 -8.05
CA ASP A 35 9.33 9.98 -8.97
C ASP A 35 8.60 11.16 -8.28
N GLU A 36 9.10 11.71 -7.17
CA GLU A 36 8.49 12.86 -6.47
C GLU A 36 7.02 12.64 -6.04
N GLY A 37 6.67 11.37 -5.78
CA GLY A 37 5.33 10.93 -5.37
C GLY A 37 4.61 10.18 -6.49
N PRO A 38 3.90 9.06 -6.22
CA PRO A 38 3.45 8.15 -7.28
C PRO A 38 2.11 8.55 -7.95
N PHE A 39 1.47 9.63 -7.50
CA PHE A 39 0.11 9.99 -7.91
C PHE A 39 0.11 11.23 -8.80
N ARG A 40 -0.64 11.17 -9.89
CA ARG A 40 -0.75 12.21 -10.91
C ARG A 40 -2.20 12.52 -11.24
N ASP A 41 -2.51 13.80 -11.48
CA ASP A 41 -3.77 14.20 -12.12
C ASP A 41 -3.77 13.81 -13.61
N GLU A 42 -4.91 14.03 -14.29
CA GLU A 42 -5.05 13.74 -15.73
C GLU A 42 -4.03 14.48 -16.61
N GLY A 43 -3.52 15.62 -16.13
CA GLY A 43 -2.51 16.44 -16.80
C GLY A 43 -1.06 16.05 -16.44
N GLY A 44 -0.85 14.98 -15.66
CA GLY A 44 0.48 14.52 -15.28
C GLY A 44 1.15 15.32 -14.16
N ARG A 45 0.41 16.17 -13.42
CA ARG A 45 0.95 16.91 -12.28
C ARG A 45 0.79 16.12 -10.98
N PRO A 46 1.74 16.21 -10.03
CA PRO A 46 1.59 15.61 -8.70
C PRO A 46 0.30 16.07 -8.02
N ARG A 47 -0.58 15.13 -7.66
CA ARG A 47 -1.84 15.40 -6.95
C ARG A 47 -2.14 14.28 -5.96
N PRO A 48 -2.46 14.58 -4.69
CA PRO A 48 -2.77 13.54 -3.71
C PRO A 48 -4.01 12.74 -4.12
N PRO A 49 -4.01 11.41 -3.88
CA PRO A 49 -5.14 10.57 -4.20
C PRO A 49 -6.28 10.83 -3.22
N ASP A 50 -7.51 10.63 -3.67
CA ASP A 50 -8.69 10.83 -2.82
C ASP A 50 -8.88 9.66 -1.82
N ARG A 51 -8.37 8.46 -2.17
CA ARG A 51 -8.45 7.24 -1.35
C ARG A 51 -7.20 6.37 -1.51
N ILE A 52 -6.85 5.64 -0.45
CA ILE A 52 -5.80 4.61 -0.45
C ILE A 52 -6.36 3.31 0.14
N ARG A 53 -5.96 2.16 -0.43
CA ARG A 53 -6.18 0.82 0.13
C ARG A 53 -4.87 0.05 0.14
N ALA A 54 -4.74 -0.96 0.98
CA ALA A 54 -3.58 -1.84 1.01
C ALA A 54 -3.99 -3.31 0.93
N LEU A 55 -3.22 -4.09 0.17
CA LEU A 55 -3.36 -5.55 0.07
C LEU A 55 -2.16 -6.19 0.78
N LEU A 56 -2.42 -7.31 1.46
CA LEU A 56 -1.38 -8.14 2.05
C LEU A 56 -1.05 -9.28 1.09
N TYR A 57 0.22 -9.38 0.73
CA TYR A 57 0.74 -10.50 -0.04
C TYR A 57 1.81 -11.23 0.78
N ASP A 58 1.81 -12.55 0.70
CA ASP A 58 2.97 -13.35 1.09
C ASP A 58 3.93 -13.41 -0.10
N TYR A 59 5.22 -13.21 0.16
CA TYR A 59 6.27 -13.20 -0.85
C TYR A 59 7.29 -14.29 -0.52
N ARG A 60 7.53 -15.17 -1.49
CA ARG A 60 8.64 -16.12 -1.43
C ARG A 60 9.58 -15.92 -2.60
N PHE A 61 10.87 -16.13 -2.36
CA PHE A 61 11.83 -16.25 -3.44
C PHE A 61 11.44 -17.40 -4.36
N THR A 62 11.59 -17.19 -5.66
CA THR A 62 11.52 -18.29 -6.64
C THR A 62 12.78 -19.14 -6.57
N SER A 63 12.64 -20.43 -6.81
CA SER A 63 13.77 -21.34 -7.07
C SER A 63 14.53 -20.95 -8.36
N PRO A 64 15.77 -21.44 -8.54
CA PRO A 64 16.52 -21.21 -9.78
C PRO A 64 15.77 -21.66 -11.04
N ASP A 65 15.08 -22.79 -11.00
CA ASP A 65 14.32 -23.31 -12.14
C ASP A 65 13.10 -22.44 -12.46
N GLU A 66 12.33 -22.03 -11.44
CA GLU A 66 11.21 -21.10 -11.61
C GLU A 66 11.68 -19.76 -12.19
N ARG A 67 12.83 -19.24 -11.72
CA ARG A 67 13.42 -18.01 -12.23
C ARG A 67 13.93 -18.16 -13.66
N ALA A 68 14.56 -19.29 -14.00
CA ALA A 68 15.00 -19.56 -15.36
C ALA A 68 13.82 -19.65 -16.34
N ALA A 69 12.70 -20.23 -15.91
CA ALA A 69 11.50 -20.34 -16.73
C ALA A 69 10.69 -19.04 -16.85
N THR A 70 10.59 -18.24 -15.78
CA THR A 70 9.67 -17.07 -15.72
C THR A 70 10.36 -15.72 -15.70
N GLY A 71 11.66 -15.67 -15.39
CA GLY A 71 12.41 -14.44 -15.14
C GLY A 71 12.08 -13.75 -13.81
N ALA A 72 11.07 -14.22 -13.08
CA ALA A 72 10.67 -13.62 -11.81
C ALA A 72 11.66 -13.95 -10.70
N TRP A 73 11.92 -13.00 -9.81
CA TRP A 73 12.74 -13.19 -8.61
C TRP A 73 11.94 -13.67 -7.40
N TRP A 74 10.63 -13.41 -7.42
CA TRP A 74 9.71 -13.67 -6.33
C TRP A 74 8.39 -14.17 -6.91
N SER A 75 7.74 -15.07 -6.19
CA SER A 75 6.32 -15.34 -6.38
C SER A 75 5.54 -14.73 -5.21
N ARG A 76 4.29 -14.38 -5.46
CA ARG A 76 3.43 -13.72 -4.49
C ARG A 76 2.07 -14.39 -4.40
N GLU A 77 1.54 -14.51 -3.19
CA GLU A 77 0.18 -14.97 -2.92
C GLU A 77 -0.61 -13.86 -2.24
N LEU A 78 -1.82 -13.57 -2.73
CA LEU A 78 -2.69 -12.57 -2.10
C LEU A 78 -3.32 -13.18 -0.84
N LEU A 79 -2.90 -12.73 0.34
CA LEU A 79 -3.49 -13.15 1.62
C LEU A 79 -4.79 -12.39 1.93
N GLY A 80 -4.96 -11.19 1.36
CA GLY A 80 -6.21 -10.45 1.45
C GLY A 80 -6.01 -8.94 1.54
N GLN A 81 -7.03 -8.26 2.07
CA GLN A 81 -6.99 -6.82 2.26
C GLN A 81 -6.35 -6.48 3.61
N TYR A 82 -5.26 -5.71 3.57
CA TYR A 82 -4.58 -5.22 4.77
C TYR A 82 -5.22 -3.94 5.32
N LEU A 83 -5.59 -3.01 4.44
CA LEU A 83 -6.26 -1.75 4.78
C LEU A 83 -7.42 -1.53 3.79
N PRO A 84 -8.66 -1.29 4.26
CA PRO A 84 -9.76 -0.90 3.38
C PRO A 84 -9.45 0.42 2.66
N PRO A 85 -10.22 0.75 1.62
CA PRO A 85 -10.17 2.09 1.06
C PRO A 85 -10.43 3.10 2.18
N VAL A 86 -9.47 3.98 2.43
CA VAL A 86 -9.60 5.08 3.38
C VAL A 86 -9.33 6.40 2.69
N ARG A 87 -9.98 7.46 3.18
CA ARG A 87 -9.78 8.85 2.79
C ARG A 87 -9.41 9.69 4.01
N ARG A 88 -8.89 10.88 3.74
CA ARG A 88 -8.65 11.89 4.77
C ARG A 88 -9.85 12.83 4.87
N THR A 89 -10.27 13.16 6.07
CA THR A 89 -11.29 14.19 6.31
C THR A 89 -10.67 15.58 6.34
N GLY A 90 -11.51 16.62 6.31
CA GLY A 90 -11.06 17.99 6.53
C GLY A 90 -10.37 18.19 7.89
N GLU A 91 -10.73 17.37 8.89
CA GLU A 91 -10.14 17.36 10.24
C GLU A 91 -8.79 16.62 10.33
N GLY A 92 -8.33 16.01 9.24
CA GLY A 92 -7.10 15.22 9.22
C GLY A 92 -7.21 13.81 9.81
N ARG A 93 -8.44 13.31 10.01
CA ARG A 93 -8.69 11.92 10.43
C ARG A 93 -8.82 11.01 9.20
N LEU A 94 -8.41 9.75 9.35
CA LEU A 94 -8.68 8.70 8.36
C LEU A 94 -10.08 8.12 8.56
N GLU A 95 -10.84 7.99 7.47
CA GLU A 95 -12.15 7.36 7.42
C GLU A 95 -12.21 6.34 6.28
N ILE A 96 -12.99 5.27 6.44
CA ILE A 96 -13.25 4.27 5.40
C ILE A 96 -14.23 4.84 4.37
#